data_AF-A0A227J5Y9-F1
#
_entry.id   AF-A0A227J5Y9-F1
#
_cell.length_a   1.000
_cell.length_b   1.000
_cell.length_c   1.000
_cell.angle_alpha   90.00
_cell.angle_beta   90.00
_cell.angle_gamma   90.00
#
_symmetry.space_group_name_H-M   'P 1'
#
loop_
_entity.id
_entity.type
_entity.pdbx_description
1 polymer ?
#
loop_
_entity_poly.entity_id
_entity_poly.type
_entity_poly.pdbx_seq_one_letter_code
_entity_poly.pdbx_strand_id
1 'polypeptide(L)' 'MVPIGSYERVMPLDMEPTLLLRDLCAGDSDSAQALGALELDEEDLALCTFVCPGKYEYGQLLRECLDKIEKEG' A
#
# COMPACT_ATOMS: atom_id res chain seq x y z
N MET A 1 1.72 -13.90 -3.06
CA MET A 1 0.50 -13.62 -3.88
C MET A 1 -0.47 -12.87 -2.99
N VAL A 2 -0.86 -11.66 -3.39
CA VAL A 2 -1.79 -10.78 -2.66
C VAL A 2 -3.22 -11.31 -2.93
N PRO A 3 -4.01 -11.72 -1.93
CA PRO A 3 -5.35 -12.25 -2.15
C PRO A 3 -6.29 -11.20 -2.75
N ILE A 4 -6.69 -11.43 -3.99
CA ILE A 4 -7.61 -10.58 -4.76
C ILE A 4 -8.97 -10.51 -4.04
N GLY A 5 -9.53 -9.31 -3.87
CA GLY A 5 -10.88 -9.07 -3.34
C GLY A 5 -10.97 -8.97 -1.81
N SER A 6 -9.88 -9.23 -1.08
CA SER A 6 -9.87 -9.07 0.39
C SER A 6 -9.54 -7.64 0.82
N TYR A 7 -8.68 -6.95 0.08
CA TYR A 7 -8.25 -5.60 0.40
C TYR A 7 -9.30 -4.57 -0.02
N GLU A 8 -9.97 -4.79 -1.14
CA GLU A 8 -11.06 -3.96 -1.66
C GLU A 8 -12.27 -3.91 -0.73
N ARG A 9 -12.44 -4.93 0.14
CA ARG A 9 -13.52 -4.95 1.14
C ARG A 9 -13.21 -4.13 2.39
N VAL A 10 -11.95 -3.83 2.66
CA VAL A 10 -11.50 -3.09 3.84
C VAL A 10 -10.94 -1.72 3.50
N MET A 11 -10.65 -1.45 2.22
CA MET A 11 -10.26 -0.14 1.72
C MET A 11 -11.52 0.64 1.29
N PRO A 12 -11.86 1.74 1.97
CA PRO A 12 -13.07 2.51 1.67
C PRO A 12 -12.88 3.51 0.51
N LEU A 13 -11.64 3.73 0.09
CA LEU A 13 -11.29 4.67 -0.98
C LEU A 13 -11.48 4.05 -2.36
N ASP A 14 -11.82 4.88 -3.34
CA ASP A 14 -11.96 4.48 -4.75
C ASP A 14 -10.57 4.34 -5.40
N MET A 15 -9.91 3.24 -5.11
CA MET A 15 -8.56 2.93 -5.59
C MET A 15 -8.37 1.43 -5.79
N GLU A 16 -7.22 1.05 -6.33
CA GLU A 16 -6.83 -0.35 -6.55
C GLU A 16 -5.87 -0.84 -5.45
N PRO A 17 -6.36 -1.17 -4.23
CA PRO A 17 -5.49 -1.47 -3.09
C PRO A 17 -4.63 -2.71 -3.34
N THR A 18 -5.15 -3.74 -4.02
CA THR A 18 -4.35 -4.94 -4.33
C THR A 18 -3.12 -4.61 -5.20
N LEU A 19 -3.25 -3.68 -6.15
CA LEU A 19 -2.14 -3.24 -6.99
C LEU A 19 -1.18 -2.37 -6.18
N LEU A 20 -1.69 -1.41 -5.41
CA LEU A 20 -0.86 -0.55 -4.57
C LEU A 20 -0.03 -1.38 -3.59
N LEU A 21 -0.65 -2.30 -2.85
CA LEU A 21 0.02 -3.13 -1.86
C LEU A 21 1.08 -4.04 -2.50
N ARG A 22 0.84 -4.51 -3.74
CA ARG A 22 1.83 -5.27 -4.49
C ARG A 22 3.04 -4.40 -4.84
N ASP A 23 2.81 -3.17 -5.29
CA ASP A 23 3.87 -2.26 -5.71
C ASP A 23 4.68 -1.76 -4.50
N LEU A 24 4.03 -1.53 -3.35
CA LEU A 24 4.68 -1.30 -2.06
C LEU A 24 5.58 -2.49 -1.65
N CYS A 25 5.11 -3.73 -1.77
CA CYS A 25 5.95 -4.91 -1.52
C CYS A 25 7.12 -5.06 -2.51
N ALA A 26 6.99 -4.52 -3.73
CA ALA A 26 8.04 -4.55 -4.74
C ALA A 26 9.03 -3.38 -4.61
N GLY A 27 8.72 -2.35 -3.83
CA GLY A 27 9.50 -1.12 -3.73
C GLY A 27 9.39 -0.20 -4.96
N ASP A 28 8.33 -0.37 -5.76
CA ASP A 28 8.04 0.43 -6.95
C ASP A 28 7.30 1.71 -6.55
N SER A 29 8.07 2.74 -6.22
CA SER A 29 7.56 4.04 -5.75
C SER A 29 6.84 4.83 -6.84
N ASP A 30 7.29 4.74 -8.10
CA ASP A 30 6.67 5.46 -9.21
C ASP A 30 5.24 4.96 -9.47
N SER A 31 5.06 3.63 -9.52
CA SER A 31 3.74 3.02 -9.68
C SER A 31 2.87 3.26 -8.44
N ALA A 32 3.44 3.15 -7.23
CA ALA A 32 2.71 3.42 -6.00
C ALA A 32 2.18 4.87 -5.95
N GLN A 33 2.95 5.86 -6.41
CA GLN A 33 2.50 7.25 -6.53
C GLN A 33 1.31 7.38 -7.48
N ALA A 34 1.38 6.74 -8.66
CA ALA A 34 0.29 6.77 -9.64
C ALA A 34 -1.00 6.13 -9.11
N LEU A 35 -0.88 5.18 -8.18
CA LEU A 35 -1.99 4.50 -7.51
C LEU A 35 -2.50 5.24 -6.26
N GLY A 36 -1.96 6.41 -5.92
CA GLY A 36 -2.46 7.25 -4.83
C GLY A 36 -1.76 7.05 -3.47
N ALA A 37 -0.54 6.52 -3.44
CA ALA A 37 0.21 6.34 -2.18
C ALA A 37 0.39 7.64 -1.36
N LEU A 38 0.38 8.81 -2.02
CA LEU A 38 0.54 10.12 -1.37
C LEU A 38 -0.69 10.58 -0.58
N GLU A 39 -1.84 9.95 -0.78
CA GLU A 39 -3.09 10.28 -0.06
C GLU A 39 -3.29 9.45 1.21
N LEU A 40 -2.34 8.57 1.53
CA LEU A 40 -2.43 7.60 2.61
C LEU A 40 -1.39 7.85 3.69
N ASP A 41 -1.73 7.48 4.93
CA ASP A 41 -0.80 7.32 6.04
C ASP A 41 -0.78 5.86 6.52
N GLU A 42 0.11 5.49 7.44
CA GLU A 42 0.23 4.08 7.87
C GLU A 42 -1.07 3.50 8.46
N GLU A 43 -1.83 4.33 9.16
CA GLU A 43 -3.08 3.92 9.81
C GLU A 43 -4.15 3.51 8.80
N ASP A 44 -4.14 4.08 7.59
CA ASP A 44 -5.07 3.74 6.52
C ASP A 44 -4.85 2.29 6.02
N LEU A 45 -3.62 1.80 6.13
CA LEU A 45 -3.26 0.44 5.73
C LEU A 45 -3.37 -0.58 6.88
N ALA A 46 -3.78 -0.17 8.08
CA ALA A 46 -3.86 -1.05 9.24
C ALA A 46 -4.82 -2.24 9.02
N LEU A 47 -5.99 -2.00 8.41
CA LEU A 47 -6.93 -3.06 8.09
C LEU A 47 -6.40 -3.99 6.99
N CYS A 48 -5.69 -3.45 6.00
CA CYS A 48 -5.01 -4.24 4.97
C CYS A 48 -3.95 -5.17 5.58
N THR A 49 -3.18 -4.68 6.54
CA THR A 49 -2.22 -5.48 7.33
C THR A 49 -2.93 -6.57 8.13
N PHE A 50 -4.04 -6.23 8.80
CA PHE A 50 -4.82 -7.17 9.60
C PHE A 50 -5.34 -8.36 8.79
N VAL A 51 -5.93 -8.10 7.62
CA VAL A 51 -6.50 -9.15 6.75
C VAL A 51 -5.45 -9.90 5.91
N CYS A 52 -4.21 -9.41 5.89
CA CYS A 52 -3.15 -9.99 5.07
C CYS A 52 -2.80 -11.43 5.53
N PRO A 53 -2.87 -12.44 4.65
CA PRO A 53 -2.46 -13.81 4.99
C PRO A 53 -0.95 -13.93 5.12
N GLY A 54 -0.19 -13.09 4.41
CA GLY A 54 1.27 -13.06 4.43
C GLY A 54 1.87 -12.28 5.60
N LYS A 55 1.03 -11.62 6.41
CA LYS A 55 1.46 -10.80 7.56
C LYS A 55 2.51 -9.75 7.20
N TYR A 56 2.33 -9.12 6.05
CA TYR A 56 3.10 -7.94 5.66
C TYR A 56 2.63 -6.73 6.46
N GLU A 57 3.59 -5.93 6.93
CA GLU A 57 3.35 -4.67 7.63
C GLU A 57 3.27 -3.53 6.60
N TYR A 58 2.09 -3.33 6.01
CA TYR A 58 1.94 -2.40 4.90
C TYR A 58 2.14 -0.93 5.27
N GLY A 59 1.88 -0.56 6.52
CA GLY A 59 2.21 0.79 7.01
C GLY A 59 3.72 1.05 6.92
N GLN A 60 4.56 0.11 7.36
CA GLN A 60 6.01 0.28 7.24
C GLN A 60 6.46 0.38 5.79
N LEU A 61 5.91 -0.47 4.91
CA LEU A 61 6.20 -0.42 3.47
C LEU A 61 5.78 0.91 2.84
N LEU A 62 4.65 1.48 3.27
CA LEU A 62 4.21 2.80 2.81
C LEU A 62 5.18 3.88 3.28
N ARG A 63 5.61 3.88 4.55
CA ARG A 63 6.60 4.85 5.05
C ARG A 63 7.90 4.79 4.27
N GLU A 64 8.42 3.58 4.03
CA GLU A 64 9.63 3.38 3.23
C GLU A 64 9.46 3.92 1.80
N CYS A 65 8.28 3.72 1.20
CA CYS A 65 7.96 4.27 -0.11
C CYS A 65 7.90 5.80 -0.10
N LEU A 66 7.23 6.41 0.87
CA LEU A 66 7.12 7.88 1.02
C LEU A 66 8.49 8.52 1.27
N ASP A 67 9.30 7.93 2.15
CA ASP A 67 10.67 8.40 2.43
C ASP A 67 11.57 8.31 1.18
N LYS A 68 11.33 7.31 0.32
CA LYS A 68 12.06 7.15 -0.94
C LYS A 68 11.63 8.23 -1.94
N ILE A 69 10.32 8.46 -2.07
CA ILE A 69 9.76 9.52 -2.91
C ILE A 69 10.30 10.90 -2.48
N GLU A 70 10.36 11.19 -1.19
CA GLU A 70 10.88 12.47 -0.67
C GLU A 70 12.37 12.69 -1.01
N LYS A 71 13.16 11.62 -1.11
CA LYS A 71 14.59 11.71 -1.45
C LYS A 71 14.86 11.81 -2.94
N GLU A 72 13.99 11.23 -3.76
CA GLU A 72 14.14 11.18 -5.23
C GLU A 72 13.42 12.34 -5.96
N GLY A 73 12.47 13.00 -5.30
CA GLY A 73 11.74 14.19 -5.81
C GLY A 73 12.47 15.51 -5.59
#